data_AF-A0A5K3ES92-F1
#
_entry.id   AF-A0A5K3ES92-F1
#
_cell.length_a   1.000
_cell.length_b   1.000
_cell.length_c   1.000
_cell.angle_alpha   90.00
_cell.angle_beta   90.00
_cell.angle_gamma   90.00
#
_symmetry.space_group_name_H-M   'P 1'
#
loop_
_entity.id
_entity.type
_entity.pdbx_description
1 polymer ?
#
loop_
_entity_poly.entity_id
_entity_poly.type
_entity_poly.pdbx_seq_one_letter_code
_entity_poly.pdbx_strand_id
1 'polypeptide(L)'
;MRKRDPGSAPQLGDRVPYVITAVGGKNTAAYAKAEDPLYVLKHSVPIDAKYYLENQLANPLMRLFEPILGEAKAKSALLTGEHTLVKSVVHSKVGQLSAFTQKRASCIGCRSLPSKDNETEALCSYCQPRASEIYQKEAERLRSLEARFARLWTECQRCQGSVHEQVICTSRDCPIFYMRTKVQADLDEHVDVIKRFQDPSW
;
A
#
# COMPACT_ATOMS: atom_id res chain seq x y z
N MET A 1 -19.08 5.97 -7.94
CA MET A 1 -18.69 5.69 -9.35
C MET A 1 -19.47 6.57 -10.34
N ARG A 2 -20.80 6.45 -10.45
CA ARG A 2 -21.63 7.19 -11.43
C ARG A 2 -21.43 8.71 -11.51
N LYS A 3 -21.22 9.40 -10.36
CA LYS A 3 -20.95 10.85 -10.33
C LYS A 3 -19.56 11.24 -10.87
N ARG A 4 -18.60 10.32 -10.86
CA ARG A 4 -17.21 10.57 -11.27
C ARG A 4 -16.96 10.15 -12.71
N ASP A 5 -17.51 9.01 -13.10
CA ASP A 5 -17.50 8.51 -14.47
C ASP A 5 -18.85 7.82 -14.74
N PRO A 6 -19.75 8.45 -15.52
CA PRO A 6 -21.04 7.88 -15.85
C PRO A 6 -20.94 6.68 -16.80
N GLY A 7 -19.85 6.56 -17.58
CA GLY A 7 -19.66 5.46 -18.54
C GLY A 7 -19.29 4.13 -17.88
N SER A 8 -18.66 4.17 -16.70
CA SER A 8 -18.26 2.99 -15.93
C SER A 8 -19.22 2.66 -14.77
N ALA A 9 -20.44 3.21 -14.77
CA ALA A 9 -21.41 2.98 -13.70
C ALA A 9 -22.01 1.56 -13.78
N PRO A 10 -22.10 0.84 -12.64
CA PRO A 10 -22.70 -0.49 -12.62
C PRO A 10 -24.21 -0.42 -12.92
N GLN A 11 -24.70 -1.42 -13.64
CA GLN A 11 -26.11 -1.60 -13.97
C GLN A 11 -26.82 -2.48 -12.93
N LEU A 12 -28.14 -2.53 -13.00
CA LEU A 12 -28.93 -3.41 -12.14
C LEU A 12 -28.59 -4.87 -12.44
N GLY A 13 -28.12 -5.59 -11.42
CA GLY A 13 -27.70 -7.01 -11.54
C GLY A 13 -26.18 -7.21 -11.56
N ASP A 14 -25.39 -6.13 -11.71
CA ASP A 14 -23.93 -6.23 -11.73
C ASP A 14 -23.34 -6.42 -10.31
N ARG A 15 -22.27 -7.21 -10.23
CA ARG A 15 -21.45 -7.31 -9.01
C ARG A 15 -20.49 -6.13 -8.95
N VAL A 16 -20.60 -5.31 -7.89
CA VAL A 16 -19.75 -4.13 -7.70
C VAL A 16 -18.64 -4.46 -6.70
N PRO A 17 -17.37 -4.49 -7.12
CA PRO A 17 -16.25 -4.67 -6.20
C PRO A 17 -16.01 -3.39 -5.39
N TYR A 18 -15.70 -3.56 -4.11
CA TYR A 18 -15.37 -2.46 -3.20
C TYR A 18 -14.34 -2.89 -2.16
N VAL A 19 -13.66 -1.90 -1.59
CA VAL A 19 -12.80 -2.07 -0.41
C VAL A 19 -13.21 -1.08 0.68
N ILE A 20 -13.04 -1.47 1.94
CA ILE A 20 -13.34 -0.60 3.09
C ILE A 20 -12.09 0.21 3.44
N THR A 21 -12.22 1.53 3.30
CA THR A 21 -11.15 2.47 3.58
C THR A 21 -11.20 2.95 5.04
N ALA A 22 -10.05 3.37 5.57
CA ALA A 22 -9.94 3.95 6.90
C ALA A 22 -10.35 5.43 6.95
N VAL A 23 -11.03 5.93 5.91
CA VAL A 23 -11.44 7.34 5.81
C VAL A 23 -12.65 7.58 6.71
N GLY A 24 -12.57 8.60 7.56
CA GLY A 24 -13.64 8.98 8.49
C GLY A 24 -13.35 8.61 9.95
N GLY A 25 -14.27 8.98 10.83
CA GLY A 25 -14.14 8.73 12.27
C GLY A 25 -14.44 7.27 12.65
N LYS A 26 -14.21 6.94 13.93
CA LYS A 26 -14.48 5.59 14.48
C LYS A 26 -15.93 5.13 14.28
N ASN A 27 -16.89 6.06 14.24
CA ASN A 27 -18.33 5.77 14.12
C ASN A 27 -18.90 6.04 12.72
N THR A 28 -18.07 6.28 11.71
CA THR A 28 -18.56 6.45 10.34
C THR A 28 -19.09 5.12 9.82
N ALA A 29 -20.30 5.14 9.27
CA ALA A 29 -20.96 3.94 8.77
C ALA A 29 -20.16 3.25 7.66
N ALA A 30 -20.17 1.91 7.63
CA ALA A 30 -19.37 1.12 6.71
C ALA A 30 -19.67 1.42 5.23
N TYR A 31 -20.93 1.74 4.89
CA TYR A 31 -21.31 2.09 3.51
C TYR A 31 -20.63 3.38 3.02
N ALA A 32 -20.29 4.31 3.92
CA ALA A 32 -19.62 5.56 3.57
C ALA A 32 -18.09 5.40 3.44
N LYS A 33 -17.55 4.28 3.93
CA LYS A 33 -16.13 3.92 3.85
C LYS A 33 -15.80 3.06 2.62
N ALA A 34 -16.82 2.53 1.95
CA ALA A 34 -16.66 1.66 0.78
C ALA A 34 -16.26 2.47 -0.45
N GLU A 35 -15.15 2.06 -1.08
CA GLU A 35 -14.59 2.78 -2.22
C GLU A 35 -14.15 1.80 -3.32
N ASP A 36 -13.99 2.32 -4.54
CA ASP A 36 -13.52 1.55 -5.70
C ASP A 36 -12.04 1.15 -5.53
N PRO A 37 -11.66 -0.13 -5.73
CA PRO A 37 -10.27 -0.57 -5.58
C PRO A 37 -9.27 0.20 -6.47
N LEU A 38 -9.66 0.58 -7.70
CA LEU A 38 -8.78 1.35 -8.58
C LEU A 38 -8.60 2.78 -8.07
N TYR A 39 -9.66 3.40 -7.56
CA TYR A 39 -9.58 4.71 -6.94
C TYR A 39 -8.64 4.71 -5.73
N VAL A 40 -8.76 3.68 -4.87
CA VAL A 40 -7.92 3.51 -3.68
C VAL A 40 -6.44 3.39 -4.04
N LEU A 41 -6.12 2.61 -5.07
CA LEU A 41 -4.74 2.46 -5.56
C LEU A 41 -4.18 3.78 -6.13
N LYS A 42 -4.94 4.49 -6.97
CA LYS A 42 -4.48 5.74 -7.60
C LYS A 42 -4.23 6.87 -6.58
N HIS A 43 -5.03 6.91 -5.52
CA HIS A 43 -5.00 7.99 -4.53
C HIS A 43 -4.30 7.60 -3.22
N SER A 44 -3.72 6.39 -3.16
CA SER A 44 -3.07 5.85 -1.96
C SER A 44 -3.96 5.96 -0.71
N VAL A 45 -5.25 5.65 -0.84
CA VAL A 45 -6.19 5.76 0.29
C VAL A 45 -5.94 4.60 1.27
N PRO A 46 -5.81 4.86 2.58
CA PRO A 46 -5.55 3.81 3.55
C PRO A 46 -6.74 2.86 3.68
N ILE A 47 -6.42 1.57 3.77
CA ILE A 47 -7.39 0.49 3.98
C ILE A 47 -7.61 0.30 5.49
N ASP A 48 -8.84 0.04 5.90
CA ASP A 48 -9.17 -0.22 7.31
C ASP A 48 -8.78 -1.65 7.71
N ALA A 49 -7.49 -1.86 7.99
CA ALA A 49 -6.98 -3.18 8.38
C ALA A 49 -7.70 -3.74 9.63
N LYS A 50 -8.14 -2.87 10.54
CA LYS A 50 -8.85 -3.27 11.75
C LYS A 50 -10.22 -3.85 11.41
N TYR A 51 -10.96 -3.19 10.51
CA TYR A 51 -12.22 -3.71 10.01
C TYR A 51 -12.06 -5.10 9.37
N TYR A 52 -11.06 -5.30 8.52
CA TYR A 52 -10.83 -6.62 7.90
C TYR A 52 -10.44 -7.69 8.93
N LEU A 53 -9.62 -7.33 9.92
CA LEU A 53 -9.23 -8.25 10.99
C LEU A 53 -10.44 -8.67 11.84
N GLU A 54 -11.23 -7.71 12.33
CA GLU A 54 -12.32 -7.97 13.28
C GLU A 54 -13.59 -8.51 12.61
N ASN A 55 -13.99 -7.98 11.44
CA ASN A 55 -15.25 -8.35 10.82
C ASN A 55 -15.14 -9.53 9.85
N GLN A 56 -14.00 -9.67 9.16
CA GLN A 56 -13.84 -10.69 8.09
C GLN A 56 -13.04 -11.89 8.56
N LEU A 57 -11.91 -11.67 9.25
CA LEU A 57 -10.99 -12.76 9.61
C LEU A 57 -11.27 -13.36 11.00
N ALA A 58 -11.59 -12.55 12.00
CA ALA A 58 -11.73 -13.03 13.37
C ALA A 58 -12.82 -14.10 13.52
N ASN A 59 -14.01 -13.88 12.98
CA ASN A 59 -15.13 -14.82 13.18
C ASN A 59 -14.88 -16.21 12.56
N PRO A 60 -14.42 -16.33 11.29
CA PRO A 60 -14.05 -17.63 10.74
C PRO A 60 -12.89 -18.31 11.48
N LEU A 61 -11.86 -17.56 11.86
CA LEU A 61 -10.70 -18.11 12.58
C LEU A 61 -11.12 -18.63 13.96
N MET A 62 -11.96 -17.88 14.69
CA MET A 62 -12.48 -18.32 15.97
C MET A 62 -13.28 -19.61 15.84
N ARG A 63 -14.18 -19.72 14.86
CA ARG A 63 -14.96 -20.95 14.62
C ARG A 63 -14.09 -22.19 14.38
N LEU A 64 -12.92 -22.03 13.76
CA LEU A 64 -12.01 -23.14 13.48
C LEU A 64 -11.16 -23.53 14.70
N PHE A 65 -10.67 -22.55 15.46
CA PHE A 65 -9.68 -22.78 16.52
C PHE A 65 -10.29 -22.90 17.93
N GLU A 66 -11.49 -22.37 18.15
CA GLU A 66 -12.19 -22.45 19.42
C GLU A 66 -12.43 -23.88 19.91
N PRO A 67 -12.84 -24.86 19.07
CA PRO A 67 -13.02 -26.24 19.52
C PRO A 67 -11.72 -26.94 19.94
N ILE A 68 -10.57 -26.46 19.47
CA ILE A 68 -9.25 -27.08 19.71
C ILE A 68 -8.56 -26.46 20.92
N LEU A 69 -8.56 -25.13 21.02
CA LEU A 69 -7.76 -24.37 21.98
C LEU A 69 -8.60 -23.77 23.12
N GLY A 70 -9.92 -23.70 22.95
CA GLY A 70 -10.83 -22.90 23.77
C GLY A 70 -10.82 -21.43 23.37
N GLU A 71 -11.92 -20.73 23.67
CA GLU A 71 -12.20 -19.36 23.19
C GLU A 71 -11.13 -18.34 23.62
N ALA A 72 -10.73 -18.36 24.89
CA ALA A 72 -9.81 -17.37 25.45
C ALA A 72 -8.38 -17.49 24.89
N LYS A 73 -7.89 -18.72 24.66
CA LYS A 73 -6.55 -18.97 24.10
C LYS A 73 -6.50 -18.69 22.60
N ALA A 74 -7.57 -19.01 21.87
CA ALA A 74 -7.63 -18.70 20.44
C ALA A 74 -7.63 -17.18 20.17
N LYS A 75 -8.40 -16.40 20.96
CA LYS A 75 -8.42 -14.93 20.83
C LYS A 75 -7.06 -14.30 21.13
N SER A 76 -6.43 -14.68 22.25
CA SER A 76 -5.12 -14.13 22.63
C SER A 76 -4.00 -14.56 21.69
N ALA A 77 -3.95 -15.82 21.27
CA ALA A 77 -2.90 -16.28 20.37
C ALA A 77 -3.00 -15.66 18.97
N LEU A 78 -4.21 -15.46 18.44
CA LEU A 78 -4.40 -15.07 17.05
C LEU A 78 -4.62 -13.57 16.87
N LEU A 79 -5.49 -12.97 17.68
CA LEU A 79 -6.01 -11.62 17.41
C LEU A 79 -5.43 -10.54 18.32
N THR A 80 -4.97 -10.89 19.52
CA THR A 80 -4.48 -9.92 20.50
C THR A 80 -3.16 -10.36 21.12
N GLY A 81 -2.04 -9.81 20.67
CA GLY A 81 -0.73 -10.13 21.23
C GLY A 81 0.38 -9.20 20.78
N GLU A 82 1.61 -9.48 21.22
CA GLU A 82 2.81 -8.70 20.87
C GLU A 82 3.04 -8.64 19.36
N HIS A 83 2.68 -9.70 18.64
CA HIS A 83 2.76 -9.78 17.18
C HIS A 83 1.86 -8.76 16.45
N THR A 84 0.84 -8.21 17.12
CA THR A 84 -0.09 -7.22 16.55
C THR A 84 0.29 -5.77 16.83
N LEU A 85 1.38 -5.53 17.57
CA LEU A 85 1.82 -4.17 17.95
C LEU A 85 2.49 -3.42 16.77
N VAL A 86 2.84 -4.11 15.69
CA VAL A 86 3.42 -3.49 14.49
C VAL A 86 2.30 -2.95 13.61
N LYS A 87 2.15 -1.63 13.56
CA LYS A 87 1.19 -0.94 12.68
C LYS A 87 1.89 -0.31 11.49
N SER A 88 1.54 -0.74 10.28
CA SER A 88 1.85 0.00 9.06
C SER A 88 0.75 1.04 8.81
N VAL A 89 1.04 2.31 9.02
CA VAL A 89 0.11 3.40 8.70
C VAL A 89 0.45 3.93 7.32
N VAL A 90 -0.50 3.85 6.40
CA VAL A 90 -0.43 4.55 5.10
C VAL A 90 -1.15 5.89 5.28
N HIS A 91 -0.51 6.98 4.86
CA HIS A 91 -1.15 8.30 4.87
C HIS A 91 -1.89 8.52 3.55
N SER A 92 -3.15 8.95 3.61
CA SER A 92 -3.91 9.29 2.41
C SER A 92 -3.33 10.54 1.74
N LYS A 93 -3.28 10.53 0.40
CA LYS A 93 -3.03 11.75 -0.40
C LYS A 93 -4.30 12.59 -0.57
N VAL A 94 -5.45 12.11 -0.07
CA VAL A 94 -6.77 12.72 -0.23
C VAL A 94 -7.36 13.05 1.13
N GLY A 95 -7.60 14.34 1.36
CA GLY A 95 -8.25 14.90 2.54
C GLY A 95 -8.05 16.42 2.61
N GLN A 96 -9.05 17.18 3.07
CA GLN A 96 -8.95 18.64 3.20
C GLN A 96 -7.76 19.07 4.07
N LEU A 97 -7.46 18.30 5.11
CA LEU A 97 -6.29 18.53 5.98
C LEU A 97 -4.96 18.13 5.33
N SER A 98 -4.96 17.17 4.40
CA SER A 98 -3.74 16.74 3.70
C SER A 98 -3.20 17.84 2.78
N ALA A 99 -4.06 18.75 2.29
CA ALA A 99 -3.66 19.89 1.48
C ALA A 99 -2.82 20.93 2.26
N PHE A 100 -2.96 20.98 3.59
CA PHE A 100 -2.19 21.87 4.46
C PHE A 100 -1.00 21.18 5.15
N THR A 101 -0.77 19.89 4.85
CA THR A 101 0.30 19.11 5.48
C THR A 101 1.60 19.31 4.72
N GLN A 102 2.59 19.95 5.33
CA GLN A 102 3.92 20.07 4.75
C GLN A 102 4.68 18.75 4.90
N LYS A 103 5.00 18.10 3.78
CA LYS A 103 5.80 16.87 3.77
C LYS A 103 7.26 17.22 4.10
N ARG A 104 7.73 16.80 5.28
CA ARG A 104 9.16 16.85 5.63
C ARG A 104 9.80 15.49 5.41
N ALA A 105 10.99 15.49 4.83
CA ALA A 105 11.76 14.27 4.67
C ALA A 105 12.28 13.81 6.04
N SER A 106 12.27 12.51 6.29
CA SER A 106 12.87 11.89 7.47
C SER A 106 14.14 11.13 7.09
N CYS A 107 15.01 10.92 8.07
CA CYS A 107 16.18 10.05 7.93
C CYS A 107 15.72 8.62 7.62
N ILE A 108 16.28 8.00 6.57
CA ILE A 108 15.88 6.66 6.12
C ILE A 108 16.23 5.58 7.16
N GLY A 109 17.35 5.73 7.88
CA GLY A 109 17.81 4.78 8.87
C GLY A 109 16.99 4.80 10.18
N CYS A 110 16.90 5.96 10.82
CA CYS A 110 16.32 6.09 12.17
C CYS A 110 14.97 6.81 12.21
N ARG A 111 14.45 7.29 11.08
CA ARG A 111 13.19 8.04 10.97
C ARG A 111 13.15 9.36 11.75
N SER A 112 14.29 9.86 12.24
CA SER A 112 14.38 11.18 12.85
C SER A 112 14.12 12.26 11.80
N LEU A 113 13.53 13.38 12.22
CA LEU A 113 13.41 14.57 11.38
C LEU A 113 14.77 15.30 11.37
N PRO A 114 15.42 15.47 10.20
CA PRO A 114 16.62 16.28 10.09
C PRO A 114 16.31 17.76 10.37
N SER A 115 17.35 18.51 10.74
CA SER A 115 17.27 19.97 10.91
C SER A 115 16.91 20.64 9.58
N LYS A 116 16.35 21.86 9.65
CA LYS A 116 15.88 22.63 8.48
C LYS A 116 16.95 22.83 7.40
N ASP A 117 18.24 22.84 7.77
CA ASP A 117 19.35 23.07 6.86
C ASP A 117 19.72 21.83 6.01
N ASN A 118 19.33 20.61 6.46
CA ASN A 118 19.63 19.34 5.80
C ASN A 118 18.35 18.58 5.37
N GLU A 119 17.28 19.31 5.00
CA GLU A 119 16.00 18.68 4.62
C GLU A 119 16.09 17.79 3.37
N THR A 120 17.09 18.00 2.51
CA THR A 120 17.31 17.23 1.28
C THR A 120 18.13 15.97 1.49
N GLU A 121 18.84 15.85 2.61
CA GLU A 121 19.79 14.75 2.86
C GLU A 121 19.05 13.46 3.21
N ALA A 122 19.53 12.31 2.71
CA ALA A 122 18.92 11.00 2.94
C ALA A 122 19.04 10.52 4.40
N LEU A 123 20.13 10.90 5.06
CA LEU A 123 20.54 10.41 6.38
C LEU A 123 20.80 11.57 7.35
N CYS A 124 20.65 11.31 8.64
CA CYS A 124 21.13 12.22 9.68
C CYS A 124 22.61 11.97 10.00
N SER A 125 23.24 12.93 10.68
CA SER A 125 24.66 12.86 11.10
C SER A 125 25.02 11.57 11.84
N TYR A 126 24.10 11.02 12.65
CA TYR A 126 24.31 9.77 13.38
C TYR A 126 24.27 8.52 12.47
N CYS A 127 23.49 8.56 11.39
CA CYS A 127 23.34 7.42 10.48
C CYS A 127 24.33 7.46 9.31
N GLN A 128 25.03 8.58 9.10
CA GLN A 128 26.00 8.78 8.04
C GLN A 128 27.13 7.74 8.03
N PRO A 129 27.68 7.28 9.18
CA PRO A 129 28.68 6.20 9.19
C PRO A 129 28.15 4.86 8.66
N ARG A 130 26.84 4.63 8.73
CA ARG A 130 26.17 3.41 8.23
C ARG A 130 25.53 3.62 6.86
N ALA A 131 25.94 4.65 6.12
CA ALA A 131 25.33 5.00 4.85
C ALA A 131 25.39 3.87 3.81
N SER A 132 26.53 3.18 3.70
CA SER A 132 26.71 2.06 2.76
C SER A 132 25.76 0.90 3.04
N GLU A 133 25.63 0.50 4.30
CA GLU A 133 24.73 -0.57 4.76
C GLU A 133 23.26 -0.22 4.45
N ILE A 134 22.85 1.01 4.76
CA ILE A 134 21.47 1.47 4.52
C ILE A 134 21.20 1.56 3.01
N TYR A 135 22.14 2.10 2.23
CA TYR A 135 22.00 2.21 0.79
C TYR A 135 21.89 0.84 0.12
N GLN A 136 22.76 -0.12 0.47
CA GLN A 136 22.71 -1.48 -0.08
C GLN A 136 21.36 -2.14 0.18
N LYS A 137 20.82 -1.99 1.40
CA LYS A 137 19.52 -2.53 1.76
C LYS A 137 18.37 -1.94 0.94
N GLU A 138 18.35 -0.63 0.74
CA GLU A 138 17.32 0.02 -0.09
C GLU A 138 17.51 -0.30 -1.59
N ALA A 139 18.75 -0.44 -2.07
CA ALA A 139 19.06 -0.83 -3.44
C ALA A 139 18.61 -2.27 -3.74
N GLU A 140 18.83 -3.21 -2.82
CA GLU A 140 18.30 -4.58 -2.93
C GLU A 140 16.77 -4.59 -3.00
N ARG A 141 16.13 -3.75 -2.19
CA ARG A 141 14.68 -3.59 -2.21
C ARG A 141 14.18 -3.04 -3.55
N LEU A 142 14.83 -2.02 -4.10
CA LEU A 142 14.51 -1.50 -5.43
C LEU A 142 14.63 -2.60 -6.50
N ARG A 143 15.74 -3.33 -6.50
CA ARG A 143 15.97 -4.44 -7.44
C ARG A 143 14.86 -5.50 -7.37
N SER A 144 14.38 -5.80 -6.16
CA SER A 144 13.26 -6.74 -5.98
C SER A 144 11.94 -6.21 -6.57
N LEU A 145 11.69 -4.89 -6.45
CA LEU A 145 10.51 -4.24 -7.02
C LEU A 145 10.59 -4.16 -8.54
N GLU A 146 11.74 -3.81 -9.10
CA GLU A 146 12.00 -3.79 -10.55
C GLU A 146 11.81 -5.17 -11.17
N ALA A 147 12.38 -6.22 -10.55
CA ALA A 147 12.21 -7.59 -11.03
C ALA A 147 10.73 -8.02 -11.01
N ARG A 148 9.99 -7.63 -9.97
CA ARG A 148 8.56 -7.90 -9.86
C ARG A 148 7.75 -7.12 -10.89
N PHE A 149 8.08 -5.85 -11.11
CA PHE A 149 7.47 -5.00 -12.12
C PHE A 149 7.64 -5.61 -13.51
N ALA A 150 8.88 -5.94 -13.89
CA ALA A 150 9.20 -6.51 -15.18
C ALA A 150 8.44 -7.83 -15.42
N ARG A 151 8.40 -8.72 -14.42
CA ARG A 151 7.63 -9.99 -14.51
C ARG A 151 6.14 -9.73 -14.75
N LEU A 152 5.50 -8.89 -13.95
CA LEU A 152 4.06 -8.66 -14.06
C LEU A 152 3.65 -8.00 -15.38
N TRP A 153 4.46 -7.05 -15.86
CA TRP A 153 4.18 -6.34 -17.11
C TRP A 153 4.47 -7.20 -18.36
N THR A 154 5.51 -8.02 -18.33
CA THR A 154 5.79 -8.97 -19.43
C THR A 154 4.73 -10.07 -19.51
N GLU A 155 4.21 -10.57 -18.39
CA GLU A 155 3.07 -11.50 -18.39
C GLU A 155 1.81 -10.86 -19.00
N CYS A 156 1.56 -9.58 -18.73
CA CYS A 156 0.47 -8.83 -19.35
C CYS A 156 0.62 -8.73 -20.89
N GLN A 157 1.83 -8.46 -21.39
CA GLN A 157 2.12 -8.43 -22.83
C GLN A 157 1.93 -9.80 -23.48
N ARG A 158 2.39 -10.88 -22.82
CA ARG A 158 2.18 -12.25 -23.27
C ARG A 158 0.70 -12.61 -23.33
N CYS A 159 -0.07 -12.24 -22.31
CA CYS A 159 -1.51 -12.46 -22.26
C CYS A 159 -2.27 -11.70 -23.37
N GLN A 160 -1.81 -10.50 -23.73
CA GLN A 160 -2.38 -9.73 -24.85
C GLN A 160 -1.97 -10.32 -26.21
N GLY A 161 -0.80 -10.95 -26.31
CA GLY A 161 -0.23 -11.44 -27.56
C GLY A 161 0.47 -10.36 -28.39
N SER A 162 0.55 -9.13 -27.89
CA SER A 162 1.25 -8.01 -28.53
C SER A 162 2.31 -7.43 -27.59
N VAL A 163 3.50 -7.18 -28.12
CA VAL A 163 4.61 -6.51 -27.43
C VAL A 163 4.78 -5.06 -27.89
N HIS A 164 4.16 -4.69 -29.00
CA HIS A 164 4.29 -3.37 -29.62
C HIS A 164 3.15 -2.41 -29.26
N GLU A 165 2.00 -2.95 -28.87
CA GLU A 165 0.84 -2.17 -28.48
C GLU A 165 0.76 -1.99 -26.96
N GLN A 166 -0.02 -0.99 -26.54
CA GLN A 166 -0.28 -0.76 -25.13
C GLN A 166 -1.23 -1.84 -24.57
N VAL A 167 -0.98 -2.24 -23.32
CA VAL A 167 -1.82 -3.22 -22.61
C VAL A 167 -3.09 -2.55 -22.07
N ILE A 168 -4.20 -2.64 -22.81
CA ILE A 168 -5.51 -2.11 -22.41
C ILE A 168 -6.39 -3.21 -21.81
N CYS A 169 -5.95 -3.78 -20.68
CA CYS A 169 -6.71 -4.82 -19.96
C CYS A 169 -7.44 -4.23 -18.74
N THR A 170 -8.73 -4.55 -18.59
CA THR A 170 -9.61 -4.14 -17.47
C THR A 170 -10.19 -5.32 -16.68
N SER A 171 -9.71 -6.54 -16.93
CA SER A 171 -10.19 -7.75 -16.25
C SER A 171 -9.93 -7.67 -14.74
N ARG A 172 -11.02 -7.54 -13.96
CA ARG A 172 -10.96 -7.41 -12.49
C ARG A 172 -10.73 -8.75 -11.79
N ASP A 173 -11.01 -9.86 -12.48
CA ASP A 173 -10.79 -11.22 -11.97
C ASP A 173 -9.33 -11.68 -12.16
N CYS A 174 -8.54 -10.95 -12.95
CA CYS A 174 -7.12 -11.23 -13.11
C CYS A 174 -6.34 -10.82 -11.85
N PRO A 175 -5.57 -11.72 -11.20
CA PRO A 175 -4.78 -11.36 -10.02
C PRO A 175 -3.71 -10.31 -10.32
N ILE A 176 -3.21 -10.26 -11.56
CA ILE A 176 -2.17 -9.31 -12.00
C ILE A 176 -2.72 -7.87 -12.12
N PHE A 177 -4.03 -7.71 -12.36
CA PHE A 177 -4.61 -6.42 -12.72
C PHE A 177 -4.37 -5.32 -11.68
N TYR A 178 -4.63 -5.61 -10.40
CA TYR A 178 -4.35 -4.67 -9.30
C TYR A 178 -2.87 -4.68 -8.90
N MET A 179 -2.21 -5.84 -8.99
CA MET A 179 -0.81 -5.99 -8.60
C MET A 179 0.14 -5.16 -9.48
N ARG A 180 -0.06 -5.10 -10.80
CA ARG A 180 0.81 -4.32 -11.70
C ARG A 180 0.80 -2.83 -11.37
N THR A 181 -0.39 -2.28 -11.08
CA THR A 181 -0.58 -0.86 -10.73
C THR A 181 0.02 -0.58 -9.36
N LYS A 182 -0.16 -1.50 -8.40
CA LYS A 182 0.45 -1.38 -7.08
C LYS A 182 1.98 -1.38 -7.15
N VAL A 183 2.55 -2.35 -7.86
CA VAL A 183 4.02 -2.47 -7.98
C VAL A 183 4.62 -1.29 -8.72
N GLN A 184 3.92 -0.73 -9.71
CA GLN A 184 4.32 0.52 -10.35
C GLN A 184 4.37 1.68 -9.34
N ALA A 185 3.31 1.90 -8.57
CA ALA A 185 3.29 2.95 -7.55
C ALA A 185 4.34 2.74 -6.45
N ASP A 186 4.50 1.49 -5.97
CA ASP A 186 5.53 1.14 -5.00
C ASP A 186 6.94 1.40 -5.57
N LEU A 187 7.18 1.05 -6.85
CA LEU A 187 8.46 1.28 -7.52
C LEU A 187 8.77 2.77 -7.65
N ASP A 188 7.81 3.58 -8.12
CA ASP A 188 7.96 5.03 -8.25
C ASP A 188 8.31 5.69 -6.90
N GLU A 189 7.63 5.29 -5.83
CA GLU A 189 7.90 5.78 -4.48
C GLU A 189 9.29 5.37 -3.96
N HIS A 190 9.75 4.15 -4.24
CA HIS A 190 11.08 3.66 -3.84
C HIS A 190 12.22 4.28 -4.65
N VAL A 191 12.00 4.55 -5.93
CA VAL A 191 12.95 5.28 -6.78
C VAL A 191 13.21 6.68 -6.21
N ASP A 192 12.17 7.38 -5.76
CA ASP A 192 12.31 8.70 -5.15
C ASP A 192 13.07 8.67 -3.81
N VAL A 193 13.02 7.55 -3.08
CA VAL A 193 13.84 7.34 -1.88
C VAL A 193 15.32 7.21 -2.25
N ILE A 194 15.64 6.45 -3.29
CA ILE A 194 17.03 6.23 -3.72
C ILE A 194 17.66 7.49 -4.30
N LYS A 195 16.90 8.30 -5.05
CA LYS A 195 17.37 9.60 -5.56
C LYS A 195 17.90 10.53 -4.46
N ARG A 196 17.47 10.36 -3.20
CA ARG A 196 17.97 11.17 -2.07
C ARG A 196 19.44 10.89 -1.73
N PHE A 197 19.98 9.74 -2.11
CA PHE A 197 21.39 9.40 -1.88
C PHE A 197 22.35 10.02 -2.91
N GLN A 198 21.84 10.88 -3.81
CA GLN A 198 22.53 11.48 -4.96
C GLN A 198 22.86 10.44 -6.05
N ASP A 199 23.05 10.94 -7.28
CA ASP A 199 23.42 10.08 -8.40
C ASP A 199 24.85 9.55 -8.19
N PRO A 200 25.11 8.26 -8.49
CA PRO A 200 26.46 7.75 -8.54
C PRO A 200 27.21 8.49 -9.66
N SER A 201 27.97 9.50 -9.28
CA SER A 201 28.90 10.17 -10.19
C SER A 201 30.08 9.24 -10.46
N TRP A 202 30.46 9.21 -11.73
CA TRP A 202 31.58 8.47 -12.29
C TRP A 202 32.71 9.44 -12.57
#